data_AF-A0A3R9FJ07-F1
#
_entry.id   AF-A0A3R9FJ07-F1
#
_cell.length_a   1.000
_cell.length_b   1.000
_cell.length_c   1.000
_cell.angle_alpha   90.00
_cell.angle_beta   90.00
_cell.angle_gamma   90.00
#
_symmetry.space_group_name_H-M   'P 1'
#
loop_
_entity.id
_entity.type
_entity.pdbx_description
1 polymer ?
#
loop_
_entity_poly.entity_id
_entity_poly.type
_entity_poly.pdbx_seq_one_letter_code
_entity_poly.pdbx_strand_id
1 'polypeptide(L)'
;MSDSDVIASLRQYNNLKEVEVEPGDVLIVKVFPGWAHDKIASSITKAQKYFHWKSPDEKAGMKLQGAAASEHVAIGLSATELAEAAAEIHGKDDIPNTAAIVYKCTDKELAKAAVTITKALCRLTVDIRPKGLPAEGGRYDMVGAAKSLYSKRTFHASTNEYIEDILRFVYGGTNIIPDMFCSQLAVAAYESASVAIYGKTCFGSDPRGVTPRHMEHLLNTRGNFYLAGRVPVPSLLLHTDKVIHTYENARKWRQSADSIELNSLIYSSWCKQAERRKQGFGELLYLYETYFGLNVKPEFRAKMKPLSKELLNSYPSIKALQMKPKRSGRLYNIVFKEIAPLDYFL
;
A
#
# COMPACT_ATOMS: atom_id res chain seq x y z
N MET A 1 17.26 -2.18 -22.80
CA MET A 1 16.43 -1.85 -21.62
C MET A 1 16.11 -0.37 -21.69
N SER A 2 14.94 -0.01 -22.23
CA SER A 2 14.48 1.38 -22.39
C SER A 2 13.73 1.85 -21.15
N ASP A 3 13.95 3.09 -20.74
CA ASP A 3 13.10 3.95 -19.88
C ASP A 3 12.36 3.29 -18.70
N SER A 4 13.12 3.10 -17.62
CA SER A 4 12.74 2.80 -16.23
C SER A 4 11.58 1.81 -15.98
N ASP A 5 11.93 0.59 -15.56
CA ASP A 5 11.03 -0.38 -14.91
C ASP A 5 10.44 0.13 -13.57
N VAL A 6 10.81 1.34 -13.16
CA VAL A 6 10.36 1.98 -11.92
C VAL A 6 8.96 2.56 -12.11
N ILE A 7 8.01 2.07 -11.31
CA ILE A 7 6.64 2.58 -11.29
C ILE A 7 6.59 3.85 -10.43
N ALA A 8 6.76 5.00 -11.10
CA ALA A 8 6.88 6.32 -10.47
C ALA A 8 5.64 7.21 -10.68
N SER A 9 4.74 6.83 -11.59
CA SER A 9 3.54 7.61 -11.91
C SER A 9 2.28 6.75 -11.93
N LEU A 10 1.14 7.41 -11.69
CA LEU A 10 -0.17 6.77 -11.78
C LEU A 10 -0.44 6.21 -13.19
N ARG A 11 0.05 6.87 -14.24
CA ARG A 11 -0.07 6.39 -15.62
C ARG A 11 0.63 5.03 -15.80
N GLN A 12 1.86 4.89 -15.29
CA GLN A 12 2.59 3.62 -15.34
C GLN A 12 1.86 2.54 -14.52
N TYR A 13 1.41 2.89 -13.32
CA TYR A 13 0.64 1.98 -12.46
C TYR A 13 -0.61 1.45 -13.16
N ASN A 14 -1.42 2.33 -13.76
CA ASN A 14 -2.66 1.94 -14.42
C ASN A 14 -2.45 1.02 -15.63
N ASN A 15 -1.26 1.04 -16.25
CA ASN A 15 -0.90 0.15 -17.35
C ASN A 15 -0.46 -1.25 -16.89
N LEU A 16 -0.27 -1.46 -15.58
CA LEU A 16 0.05 -2.78 -15.05
C LEU A 16 -1.18 -3.69 -15.07
N LYS A 17 -0.96 -4.95 -15.43
CA LYS A 17 -1.96 -5.99 -15.28
C LYS A 17 -2.31 -6.19 -13.80
N GLU A 18 -3.57 -6.49 -13.54
CA GLU A 18 -4.03 -6.81 -12.20
C GLU A 18 -3.64 -8.24 -11.84
N VAL A 19 -3.18 -8.45 -10.60
CA VAL A 19 -2.73 -9.76 -10.10
C VAL A 19 -3.24 -10.01 -8.68
N GLU A 20 -3.53 -11.27 -8.39
CA GLU A 20 -3.80 -11.68 -7.02
C GLU A 20 -2.50 -11.90 -6.25
N VAL A 21 -2.51 -11.45 -5.00
CA VAL A 21 -1.42 -11.66 -4.05
C VAL A 21 -1.38 -13.13 -3.63
N GLU A 22 -0.19 -13.72 -3.74
CA GLU A 22 0.16 -15.06 -3.27
C GLU A 22 1.09 -15.00 -2.04
N PRO A 23 1.23 -16.10 -1.27
CA PRO A 23 2.21 -16.19 -0.20
C PRO A 23 3.64 -15.95 -0.73
N GLY A 24 4.36 -15.07 -0.04
CA GLY A 24 5.74 -14.67 -0.39
C GLY A 24 5.81 -13.46 -1.31
N ASP A 25 4.70 -13.05 -1.94
CA ASP A 25 4.69 -11.84 -2.75
C ASP A 25 5.08 -10.62 -1.90
N VAL A 26 5.93 -9.75 -2.46
CA VAL A 26 6.28 -8.47 -1.84
C VAL A 26 5.47 -7.37 -2.51
N LEU A 27 4.68 -6.65 -1.72
CA LEU A 27 3.87 -5.54 -2.17
C LEU A 27 4.59 -4.24 -1.84
N ILE A 28 4.67 -3.34 -2.82
CA ILE A 28 5.14 -1.95 -2.60
C ILE A 28 3.94 -1.02 -2.78
N VAL A 29 3.53 -0.37 -1.70
CA VAL A 29 2.47 0.64 -1.70
C VAL A 29 3.01 1.96 -2.23
N LYS A 30 2.23 2.60 -3.08
CA LYS A 30 2.59 3.77 -3.89
C LYS A 30 1.67 4.94 -3.60
N VAL A 31 2.27 6.06 -3.23
CA VAL A 31 1.59 7.35 -3.13
C VAL A 31 1.81 8.14 -4.41
N PHE A 32 0.77 8.21 -5.25
CA PHE A 32 0.78 9.06 -6.43
C PHE A 32 0.09 10.40 -6.16
N PRO A 33 0.57 11.50 -6.76
CA PRO A 33 -0.18 12.75 -6.77
C PRO A 33 -1.60 12.51 -7.29
N GLY A 34 -2.57 13.02 -6.54
CA GLY A 34 -3.99 12.88 -6.85
C GLY A 34 -4.67 11.70 -6.15
N TRP A 35 -3.98 10.60 -5.84
CA TRP A 35 -4.61 9.42 -5.23
C TRP A 35 -4.99 9.62 -3.75
N ALA A 36 -5.95 8.84 -3.24
CA ALA A 36 -6.36 8.93 -1.84
C ALA A 36 -5.28 8.33 -0.96
N HIS A 37 -4.67 9.17 -0.14
CA HIS A 37 -3.76 8.75 0.89
C HIS A 37 -3.88 9.76 2.03
N ASP A 38 -3.58 9.32 3.25
CA ASP A 38 -3.60 10.21 4.39
C ASP A 38 -2.44 11.23 4.33
N LYS A 39 -2.49 12.24 5.21
CA LYS A 39 -1.43 13.27 5.31
C LYS A 39 -0.08 12.69 5.74
N ILE A 40 -0.07 11.54 6.41
CA ILE A 40 1.12 10.89 6.94
C ILE A 40 1.90 10.27 5.79
N ALA A 41 1.25 9.49 4.93
CA ALA A 41 1.81 8.90 3.71
C ALA A 41 2.40 9.97 2.77
N SER A 42 1.74 11.12 2.62
CA SER A 42 2.28 12.26 1.86
C SER A 42 3.56 12.83 2.48
N SER A 43 3.62 12.87 3.81
CA SER A 43 4.78 13.36 4.55
C SER A 43 5.96 12.38 4.47
N ILE A 44 5.69 11.07 4.54
CA ILE A 44 6.69 10.00 4.39
C ILE A 44 7.34 10.05 3.02
N THR A 45 6.57 10.14 1.94
CA THR A 45 7.14 10.20 0.57
C THR A 45 7.96 11.46 0.32
N LYS A 46 7.51 12.62 0.84
CA LYS A 46 8.31 13.86 0.81
C LYS A 46 9.61 13.72 1.59
N ALA A 47 9.55 13.14 2.80
CA ALA A 47 10.70 12.86 3.63
C ALA A 47 11.69 11.93 2.91
N GLN A 48 11.23 10.80 2.37
CA GLN A 48 12.08 9.89 1.60
C GLN A 48 12.72 10.54 0.39
N LYS A 49 11.99 11.41 -0.34
CA LYS A 49 12.56 12.18 -1.45
C LYS A 49 13.71 13.07 -0.99
N TYR A 50 13.47 13.85 0.08
CA TYR A 50 14.47 14.76 0.64
C TYR A 50 15.67 14.03 1.25
N PHE A 51 15.42 12.96 2.01
CA PHE A 51 16.46 12.20 2.68
C PHE A 51 17.27 11.35 1.72
N HIS A 52 16.68 10.84 0.63
CA HIS A 52 17.48 10.17 -0.41
C HIS A 52 18.51 11.11 -1.02
N TRP A 53 18.17 12.36 -1.33
CA TRP A 53 19.15 13.32 -1.85
C TRP A 53 20.35 13.53 -0.91
N LYS A 54 20.18 13.23 0.38
CA LYS A 54 21.25 13.29 1.39
C LYS A 54 21.86 11.93 1.72
N SER A 55 21.31 10.84 1.18
CA SER A 55 21.70 9.47 1.54
C SER A 55 23.11 9.14 1.02
N PRO A 56 23.81 8.21 1.70
CA PRO A 56 25.10 7.71 1.23
C PRO A 56 25.06 7.18 -0.22
N ASP A 57 23.97 6.53 -0.62
CA ASP A 57 23.77 5.96 -1.96
C ASP A 57 23.82 7.05 -3.05
N GLU A 58 23.07 8.14 -2.89
CA GLU A 58 23.09 9.26 -3.85
C GLU A 58 24.46 9.94 -3.86
N LYS A 59 25.09 10.12 -2.70
CA LYS A 59 26.45 10.68 -2.59
C LYS A 59 27.50 9.79 -3.26
N ALA A 60 27.27 8.48 -3.29
CA ALA A 60 28.09 7.51 -4.02
C ALA A 60 27.72 7.41 -5.52
N GLY A 61 26.81 8.25 -6.01
CA GLY A 61 26.38 8.29 -7.42
C GLY A 61 25.38 7.20 -7.81
N MET A 62 24.82 6.47 -6.86
CA MET A 62 23.89 5.38 -7.11
C MET A 62 22.48 5.92 -7.40
N LYS A 63 21.97 5.64 -8.61
CA LYS A 63 20.59 5.92 -8.98
C LYS A 63 19.70 4.74 -8.59
N LEU A 64 18.94 4.88 -7.50
CA LEU A 64 18.02 3.82 -7.07
C LEU A 64 16.93 3.58 -8.12
N GLN A 65 16.75 2.30 -8.47
CA GLN A 65 15.63 1.80 -9.27
C GLN A 65 14.37 1.57 -8.41
N GLY A 66 14.05 2.55 -7.57
CA GLY A 66 12.84 2.58 -6.77
C GLY A 66 12.27 4.00 -6.75
N ALA A 67 10.95 4.11 -6.71
CA ALA A 67 10.26 5.39 -6.77
C ALA A 67 10.23 6.08 -5.41
N ALA A 68 10.28 7.41 -5.40
CA ALA A 68 9.98 8.21 -4.20
C ALA A 68 8.51 8.11 -3.77
N ALA A 69 7.65 7.56 -4.64
CA ALA A 69 6.26 7.24 -4.33
C ALA A 69 6.13 6.00 -3.43
N SER A 70 7.18 5.20 -3.26
CA SER A 70 7.14 3.95 -2.50
C SER A 70 7.09 4.22 -1.00
N GLU A 71 5.91 4.09 -0.43
CA GLU A 71 5.62 4.55 0.93
C GLU A 71 5.65 3.41 1.94
N HIS A 72 5.11 2.24 1.57
CA HIS A 72 4.96 1.10 2.45
C HIS A 72 5.33 -0.22 1.76
N VAL A 73 5.66 -1.25 2.54
CA VAL A 73 6.00 -2.59 2.06
C VAL A 73 5.23 -3.65 2.84
N ALA A 74 4.56 -4.56 2.16
CA ALA A 74 3.93 -5.71 2.81
C ALA A 74 4.44 -7.01 2.20
N ILE A 75 4.37 -8.10 2.96
CA ILE A 75 4.63 -9.46 2.46
C ILE A 75 3.38 -10.33 2.62
N GLY A 76 3.03 -11.10 1.57
CA GLY A 76 1.91 -12.02 1.59
C GLY A 76 2.17 -13.24 2.47
N LEU A 77 1.28 -13.53 3.43
CA LEU A 77 1.35 -14.72 4.27
C LEU A 77 0.41 -15.84 3.79
N SER A 78 -0.71 -15.43 3.19
CA SER A 78 -1.76 -16.27 2.62
C SER A 78 -2.50 -15.51 1.52
N ALA A 79 -3.53 -16.12 0.92
CA ALA A 79 -4.39 -15.43 -0.04
C ALA A 79 -5.16 -14.24 0.57
N THR A 80 -5.28 -14.19 1.89
CA THR A 80 -6.11 -13.25 2.64
C THR A 80 -5.36 -12.49 3.74
N GLU A 81 -4.08 -12.78 3.99
CA GLU A 81 -3.32 -12.16 5.08
C GLU A 81 -1.97 -11.63 4.60
N LEU A 82 -1.58 -10.51 5.18
CA LEU A 82 -0.33 -9.81 4.91
C LEU A 82 0.34 -9.41 6.21
N ALA A 83 1.65 -9.22 6.18
CA ALA A 83 2.41 -8.63 7.28
C ALA A 83 3.06 -7.31 6.85
N GLU A 84 2.95 -6.31 7.72
CA GLU A 84 3.48 -4.95 7.55
C GLU A 84 4.48 -4.56 8.65
N ALA A 85 4.65 -5.38 9.68
CA ALA A 85 5.71 -5.27 10.68
C ALA A 85 5.82 -6.57 11.50
N ALA A 86 6.86 -6.68 12.33
CA ALA A 86 6.94 -7.76 13.30
C ALA A 86 5.73 -7.70 14.26
N ALA A 87 5.16 -8.87 14.57
CA ALA A 87 3.91 -9.03 15.32
C ALA A 87 2.66 -8.32 14.75
N GLU A 88 2.70 -7.82 13.51
CA GLU A 88 1.59 -7.12 12.87
C GLU A 88 1.07 -7.90 11.66
N ILE A 89 -0.23 -8.20 11.66
CA ILE A 89 -0.90 -8.94 10.60
C ILE A 89 -2.16 -8.19 10.23
N HIS A 90 -2.39 -8.08 8.94
CA HIS A 90 -3.57 -7.45 8.37
C HIS A 90 -4.29 -8.44 7.47
N GLY A 91 -5.61 -8.32 7.38
CA GLY A 91 -6.30 -8.89 6.24
C GLY A 91 -5.78 -8.22 4.96
N LYS A 92 -5.70 -8.95 3.85
CA LYS A 92 -5.44 -8.39 2.51
C LYS A 92 -6.44 -7.29 2.14
N ASP A 93 -7.59 -7.29 2.80
CA ASP A 93 -8.66 -6.31 2.64
C ASP A 93 -8.51 -5.08 3.53
N ASP A 94 -7.60 -5.13 4.51
CA ASP A 94 -7.25 -4.03 5.41
C ASP A 94 -6.09 -3.21 4.86
N ILE A 95 -5.45 -3.64 3.75
CA ILE A 95 -4.56 -2.74 3.02
C ILE A 95 -5.40 -1.52 2.63
N PRO A 96 -4.90 -0.30 2.90
CA PRO A 96 -5.48 0.90 2.31
C PRO A 96 -5.68 0.70 0.80
N ASN A 97 -6.75 1.22 0.20
CA ASN A 97 -6.96 1.31 -1.27
C ASN A 97 -5.93 2.21 -1.96
N THR A 98 -4.74 2.32 -1.40
CA THR A 98 -3.58 2.93 -1.98
C THR A 98 -3.07 2.02 -3.10
N ALA A 99 -2.52 2.61 -4.16
CA ALA A 99 -1.97 1.85 -5.26
C ALA A 99 -0.85 0.92 -4.77
N ALA A 100 -0.92 -0.39 -5.06
CA ALA A 100 0.12 -1.32 -4.64
C ALA A 100 0.60 -2.16 -5.83
N ILE A 101 1.91 -2.21 -6.02
CA ILE A 101 2.55 -3.07 -7.03
C ILE A 101 3.06 -4.34 -6.38
N VAL A 102 3.06 -5.45 -7.12
CA VAL A 102 3.40 -6.78 -6.62
C VAL A 102 4.67 -7.29 -7.30
N TYR A 103 5.65 -7.68 -6.49
CA TYR A 103 6.82 -8.42 -6.92
C TYR A 103 6.70 -9.87 -6.49
N LYS A 104 6.98 -10.79 -7.42
CA LYS A 104 6.98 -12.23 -7.16
C LYS A 104 8.40 -12.75 -7.15
N CYS A 105 8.70 -13.64 -6.19
CA CYS A 105 9.95 -14.36 -6.17
C CYS A 105 9.91 -15.51 -7.19
N THR A 106 10.95 -15.63 -8.01
CA THR A 106 11.12 -16.72 -8.97
C THR A 106 11.49 -18.03 -8.28
N ASP A 107 12.20 -17.94 -7.15
CA ASP A 107 12.55 -19.07 -6.30
C ASP A 107 11.43 -19.36 -5.30
N LYS A 108 10.71 -20.47 -5.53
CA LYS A 108 9.56 -20.87 -4.70
C LYS A 108 9.94 -21.39 -3.33
N GLU A 109 11.10 -22.01 -3.18
CA GLU A 109 11.58 -22.48 -1.88
C GLU A 109 12.00 -21.30 -1.01
N LEU A 110 12.69 -20.32 -1.61
CA LEU A 110 13.02 -19.08 -0.94
C LEU A 110 11.77 -18.32 -0.48
N ALA A 111 10.77 -18.18 -1.35
CA ALA A 111 9.50 -17.53 -1.01
C ALA A 111 8.78 -18.24 0.16
N LYS A 112 8.71 -19.57 0.13
CA LYS A 112 8.08 -20.38 1.18
C LYS A 112 8.81 -20.26 2.53
N ALA A 113 10.13 -20.26 2.51
CA ALA A 113 10.91 -20.06 3.73
C ALA A 113 10.76 -18.63 4.27
N ALA A 114 10.75 -17.61 3.40
CA ALA A 114 10.51 -16.23 3.80
C ALA A 114 9.14 -16.09 4.49
N VAL A 115 8.08 -16.69 3.92
CA VAL A 115 6.75 -16.74 4.56
C VAL A 115 6.80 -17.40 5.94
N THR A 116 7.50 -18.52 6.07
CA THR A 116 7.60 -19.22 7.37
C THR A 116 8.30 -18.34 8.42
N ILE A 117 9.38 -17.67 8.04
CA ILE A 117 10.10 -16.72 8.91
C ILE A 117 9.19 -15.56 9.30
N THR A 118 8.50 -14.95 8.33
CA THR A 118 7.56 -13.85 8.63
C THR A 118 6.44 -14.30 9.55
N LYS A 119 5.83 -15.47 9.32
CA LYS A 119 4.79 -16.03 10.19
C LYS A 119 5.30 -16.17 11.63
N ALA A 120 6.51 -16.68 11.83
CA ALA A 120 7.13 -16.76 13.15
C ALA A 120 7.29 -15.37 13.79
N LEU A 121 7.84 -14.40 13.05
CA LEU A 121 8.03 -13.01 13.52
C LEU A 121 6.70 -12.31 13.82
N CYS A 122 5.62 -12.69 13.14
CA CYS A 122 4.26 -12.25 13.38
C CYS A 122 3.53 -13.04 14.48
N ARG A 123 4.24 -13.89 15.24
CA ARG A 123 3.70 -14.74 16.32
C ARG A 123 2.64 -15.73 15.86
N LEU A 124 2.61 -16.06 14.57
CA LEU A 124 1.83 -17.18 14.07
C LEU A 124 2.57 -18.48 14.38
N THR A 125 1.80 -19.50 14.74
CA THR A 125 2.36 -20.83 14.98
C THR A 125 2.90 -21.39 13.66
N VAL A 126 4.16 -21.83 13.69
CA VAL A 126 4.84 -22.50 12.59
C VAL A 126 5.54 -23.74 13.12
N ASP A 127 5.72 -24.76 12.28
CA ASP A 127 6.27 -26.06 12.70
C ASP A 127 7.73 -25.99 13.19
N ILE A 128 8.47 -24.97 12.73
CA ILE A 128 9.90 -24.81 13.04
C ILE A 128 10.17 -24.21 14.42
N ARG A 129 9.18 -23.57 15.06
CA ARG A 129 9.32 -23.01 16.41
C ARG A 129 8.66 -23.93 17.42
N PRO A 130 9.32 -24.30 18.54
CA PRO A 130 8.69 -25.10 19.58
C PRO A 130 7.39 -24.46 20.11
N LYS A 131 6.35 -25.28 20.24
CA LYS A 131 5.01 -24.83 20.67
C LYS A 131 5.04 -24.36 22.13
N GLY A 132 4.28 -23.32 22.43
CA GLY A 132 4.11 -22.81 23.79
C GLY A 132 5.27 -21.97 24.33
N LEU A 133 6.31 -21.71 23.53
CA LEU A 133 7.35 -20.75 23.92
C LEU A 133 6.79 -19.32 23.93
N PRO A 134 7.01 -18.54 25.01
CA PRO A 134 6.62 -17.15 25.03
C PRO A 134 7.37 -16.37 23.94
N ALA A 135 6.74 -15.31 23.45
CA ALA A 135 7.33 -14.41 22.47
C ALA A 135 7.22 -12.97 23.00
N GLU A 136 8.36 -12.30 23.12
CA GLU A 136 8.49 -10.94 23.65
C GLU A 136 9.06 -10.00 22.57
N GLY A 137 8.80 -8.70 22.68
CA GLY A 137 9.25 -7.71 21.69
C GLY A 137 8.40 -7.70 20.42
N GLY A 138 8.98 -7.35 19.27
CA GLY A 138 8.28 -7.32 17.98
C GLY A 138 7.23 -6.21 17.94
N ARG A 139 7.70 -4.96 17.90
CA ARG A 139 6.87 -3.77 17.75
C ARG A 139 7.25 -3.03 16.49
N TYR A 140 6.32 -2.20 16.01
CA TYR A 140 6.61 -1.23 14.96
C TYR A 140 7.63 -0.19 15.45
N ASP A 141 8.80 -0.12 14.81
CA ASP A 141 9.88 0.79 15.18
C ASP A 141 9.92 2.05 14.29
N MET A 142 9.13 3.07 14.65
CA MET A 142 9.17 4.38 13.98
C MET A 142 10.55 5.04 14.07
N VAL A 143 11.29 4.83 15.16
CA VAL A 143 12.63 5.40 15.34
C VAL A 143 13.63 4.70 14.43
N GLY A 144 13.51 3.38 14.30
CA GLY A 144 14.21 2.55 13.33
C GLY A 144 13.94 2.95 11.89
N ALA A 145 12.69 3.29 11.55
CA ALA A 145 12.35 3.84 10.24
C ALA A 145 13.12 5.12 9.93
N ALA A 146 13.19 6.06 10.89
CA ALA A 146 13.98 7.26 10.73
C ALA A 146 15.49 6.97 10.64
N LYS A 147 16.01 6.07 11.47
CA LYS A 147 17.43 5.65 11.45
C LYS A 147 17.82 4.98 10.14
N SER A 148 16.93 4.17 9.53
CA SER A 148 17.19 3.46 8.27
C SER A 148 17.55 4.40 7.12
N LEU A 149 17.05 5.64 7.14
CA LEU A 149 17.36 6.66 6.15
C LEU A 149 18.84 7.07 6.16
N TYR A 150 19.52 6.92 7.30
CA TYR A 150 20.90 7.34 7.54
C TYR A 150 21.87 6.18 7.73
N SER A 151 21.37 4.95 7.90
CA SER A 151 22.18 3.75 8.04
C SER A 151 22.92 3.39 6.74
N LYS A 152 24.11 2.81 6.87
CA LYS A 152 24.76 2.11 5.76
C LYS A 152 23.91 0.90 5.37
N ARG A 153 23.78 0.66 4.07
CA ARG A 153 22.88 -0.36 3.49
C ARG A 153 23.62 -1.62 3.06
N THR A 154 24.94 -1.57 3.03
CA THR A 154 25.81 -2.69 2.69
C THR A 154 25.83 -3.72 3.80
N PHE A 155 25.84 -4.99 3.41
CA PHE A 155 25.91 -6.12 4.34
C PHE A 155 27.26 -6.14 5.07
N HIS A 156 27.24 -6.25 6.39
CA HIS A 156 28.42 -6.21 7.27
C HIS A 156 28.40 -7.35 8.31
N ALA A 157 29.45 -7.50 9.10
CA ALA A 157 29.52 -8.55 10.14
C ALA A 157 28.36 -8.47 11.15
N SER A 158 27.99 -7.26 11.58
CA SER A 158 26.83 -7.03 12.45
C SER A 158 25.47 -7.24 11.76
N THR A 159 25.46 -7.43 10.44
CA THR A 159 24.28 -7.87 9.69
C THR A 159 24.11 -9.38 9.83
N ASN A 160 25.19 -10.16 9.81
CA ASN A 160 25.13 -11.61 10.09
C ASN A 160 24.58 -11.87 11.48
N GLU A 161 25.07 -11.17 12.50
CA GLU A 161 24.57 -11.29 13.88
C GLU A 161 23.05 -11.01 13.95
N TYR A 162 22.57 -9.99 13.25
CA TYR A 162 21.15 -9.67 13.19
C TYR A 162 20.31 -10.76 12.50
N ILE A 163 20.82 -11.33 11.40
CA ILE A 163 20.17 -12.46 10.72
C ILE A 163 20.19 -13.72 11.61
N GLU A 164 21.30 -13.98 12.30
CA GLU A 164 21.42 -15.08 13.26
C GLU A 164 20.43 -14.92 14.42
N ASP A 165 20.24 -13.71 14.95
CA ASP A 165 19.25 -13.44 16.00
C ASP A 165 17.82 -13.76 15.53
N ILE A 166 17.47 -13.39 14.29
CA ILE A 166 16.19 -13.74 13.68
C ILE A 166 16.06 -15.26 13.56
N LEU A 167 17.07 -15.95 13.03
CA LEU A 167 17.03 -17.39 12.88
C LEU A 167 16.95 -18.09 14.24
N ARG A 168 17.70 -17.62 15.25
CA ARG A 168 17.61 -18.10 16.63
C ARG A 168 16.20 -17.93 17.17
N PHE A 169 15.53 -16.81 16.90
CA PHE A 169 14.14 -16.66 17.30
C PHE A 169 13.25 -17.67 16.56
N VAL A 170 13.36 -17.75 15.24
CA VAL A 170 12.54 -18.64 14.41
C VAL A 170 12.67 -20.11 14.81
N TYR A 171 13.87 -20.56 15.17
CA TYR A 171 14.16 -21.94 15.59
C TYR A 171 14.13 -22.17 17.12
N GLY A 172 13.67 -21.19 17.91
CA GLY A 172 13.49 -21.35 19.36
C GLY A 172 14.74 -21.22 20.23
N GLY A 173 15.87 -20.78 19.68
CA GLY A 173 17.08 -20.41 20.42
C GLY A 173 17.01 -19.06 21.15
N THR A 174 15.95 -18.28 20.94
CA THR A 174 15.56 -17.11 21.75
C THR A 174 14.04 -16.87 21.68
N ASN A 175 13.51 -16.10 22.64
CA ASN A 175 12.12 -15.67 22.71
C ASN A 175 11.90 -14.21 22.31
N ILE A 176 12.98 -13.51 21.96
CA ILE A 176 12.97 -12.09 21.62
C ILE A 176 12.75 -11.93 20.13
N ILE A 177 11.68 -11.23 19.74
CA ILE A 177 11.42 -10.78 18.38
C ILE A 177 12.10 -9.42 18.20
N PRO A 178 12.95 -9.23 17.18
CA PRO A 178 13.48 -7.90 16.89
C PRO A 178 12.36 -6.95 16.47
N ASP A 179 12.44 -5.70 16.91
CA ASP A 179 11.55 -4.65 16.41
C ASP A 179 11.89 -4.34 14.95
N MET A 180 10.86 -4.20 14.12
CA MET A 180 10.99 -4.00 12.68
C MET A 180 9.84 -3.14 12.17
N PHE A 181 10.11 -2.29 11.19
CA PHE A 181 9.06 -1.68 10.37
C PHE A 181 8.94 -2.40 9.01
N CYS A 182 7.98 -1.97 8.20
CA CYS A 182 7.49 -2.67 7.02
C CYS A 182 8.53 -3.18 6.02
N SER A 183 9.46 -2.34 5.56
CA SER A 183 10.50 -2.81 4.63
C SER A 183 11.58 -3.66 5.29
N GLN A 184 11.86 -3.46 6.58
CA GLN A 184 12.84 -4.28 7.31
C GLN A 184 12.35 -5.72 7.43
N LEU A 185 11.07 -5.92 7.75
CA LEU A 185 10.47 -7.25 7.86
C LEU A 185 10.64 -8.03 6.54
N ALA A 186 10.26 -7.44 5.41
CA ALA A 186 10.32 -8.12 4.11
C ALA A 186 11.77 -8.48 3.73
N VAL A 187 12.73 -7.56 3.89
CA VAL A 187 14.13 -7.83 3.58
C VAL A 187 14.72 -8.85 4.53
N ALA A 188 14.46 -8.72 5.83
CA ALA A 188 15.00 -9.60 6.84
C ALA A 188 14.49 -11.03 6.68
N ALA A 189 13.21 -11.20 6.32
CA ALA A 189 12.63 -12.52 6.04
C ALA A 189 13.33 -13.20 4.85
N TYR A 190 13.52 -12.48 3.75
CA TYR A 190 14.15 -13.03 2.55
C TYR A 190 15.66 -13.25 2.69
N GLU A 191 16.38 -12.36 3.37
CA GLU A 191 17.80 -12.56 3.69
C GLU A 191 17.99 -13.75 4.62
N SER A 192 17.21 -13.81 5.70
CA SER A 192 17.29 -14.92 6.67
C SER A 192 16.92 -16.25 6.03
N ALA A 193 15.90 -16.28 5.17
CA ALA A 193 15.52 -17.47 4.41
C ALA A 193 16.65 -17.94 3.49
N SER A 194 17.27 -17.01 2.77
CA SER A 194 18.40 -17.33 1.88
C SER A 194 19.61 -17.84 2.65
N VAL A 195 19.95 -17.24 3.79
CA VAL A 195 21.04 -17.73 4.63
C VAL A 195 20.72 -19.12 5.17
N ALA A 196 19.50 -19.36 5.65
CA ALA A 196 19.09 -20.64 6.20
C ALA A 196 19.11 -21.78 5.16
N ILE A 197 18.65 -21.52 3.92
CA ILE A 197 18.58 -22.55 2.87
C ILE A 197 19.92 -22.71 2.14
N TYR A 198 20.56 -21.59 1.79
CA TYR A 198 21.66 -21.56 0.83
C TYR A 198 23.00 -21.14 1.43
N GLY A 199 23.06 -20.76 2.70
CA GLY A 199 24.28 -20.26 3.34
C GLY A 199 24.80 -18.94 2.75
N LYS A 200 23.97 -18.19 2.01
CA LYS A 200 24.33 -16.93 1.35
C LYS A 200 23.20 -15.93 1.36
N THR A 201 23.53 -14.66 1.13
CA THR A 201 22.56 -13.57 1.07
C THR A 201 21.77 -13.56 -0.25
N CYS A 202 20.53 -13.09 -0.20
CA CYS A 202 19.66 -12.92 -1.38
C CYS A 202 19.79 -11.51 -1.97
N PHE A 203 19.72 -10.47 -1.13
CA PHE A 203 19.82 -9.09 -1.58
C PHE A 203 21.22 -8.50 -1.34
N GLY A 204 21.98 -9.04 -0.39
CA GLY A 204 23.28 -8.51 0.03
C GLY A 204 23.15 -7.15 0.72
N SER A 205 22.06 -6.93 1.46
CA SER A 205 21.76 -5.66 2.11
C SER A 205 21.54 -5.83 3.61
N ASP A 206 21.93 -4.83 4.41
CA ASP A 206 21.56 -4.80 5.83
C ASP A 206 20.08 -4.47 5.95
N PRO A 207 19.23 -5.39 6.46
CA PRO A 207 17.79 -5.15 6.55
C PRO A 207 17.45 -3.85 7.28
N ARG A 208 18.24 -3.47 8.29
CA ARG A 208 18.00 -2.30 9.14
C ARG A 208 18.15 -0.98 8.39
N GLY A 209 18.88 -0.97 7.27
CA GLY A 209 19.09 0.19 6.42
C GLY A 209 18.12 0.29 5.24
N VAL A 210 17.24 -0.69 5.05
CA VAL A 210 16.35 -0.73 3.87
C VAL A 210 15.07 0.06 4.12
N THR A 211 14.88 1.09 3.31
CA THR A 211 13.63 1.87 3.19
C THR A 211 12.71 1.26 2.12
N PRO A 212 11.41 1.59 2.06
CA PRO A 212 10.51 1.10 1.02
C PRO A 212 10.99 1.37 -0.41
N ARG A 213 11.52 2.57 -0.67
CA ARG A 213 12.16 2.92 -1.96
C ARG A 213 13.37 2.04 -2.25
N HIS A 214 14.19 1.74 -1.25
CA HIS A 214 15.36 0.87 -1.44
C HIS A 214 14.96 -0.60 -1.61
N MET A 215 13.90 -1.06 -0.92
CA MET A 215 13.34 -2.39 -1.14
C MET A 215 12.89 -2.57 -2.59
N GLU A 216 12.17 -1.59 -3.15
CA GLU A 216 11.82 -1.64 -4.57
C GLU A 216 13.06 -1.69 -5.47
N HIS A 217 14.11 -0.93 -5.14
CA HIS A 217 15.36 -1.02 -5.88
C HIS A 217 15.98 -2.43 -5.84
N LEU A 218 16.00 -3.08 -4.68
CA LEU A 218 16.50 -4.46 -4.54
C LEU A 218 15.65 -5.43 -5.36
N LEU A 219 14.33 -5.30 -5.34
CA LEU A 219 13.41 -6.12 -6.13
C LEU A 219 13.58 -5.92 -7.64
N ASN A 220 13.91 -4.71 -8.09
CA ASN A 220 14.14 -4.40 -9.50
C ASN A 220 15.52 -4.81 -10.02
N THR A 221 16.51 -4.95 -9.13
CA THR A 221 17.91 -5.18 -9.54
C THR A 221 18.45 -6.56 -9.20
N ARG A 222 17.79 -7.32 -8.32
CA ARG A 222 18.22 -8.66 -7.93
C ARG A 222 17.41 -9.71 -8.67
N GLY A 223 18.09 -10.68 -9.28
CA GLY A 223 17.50 -11.64 -10.25
C GLY A 223 16.48 -12.64 -9.71
N ASN A 224 16.20 -12.63 -8.40
CA ASN A 224 15.24 -13.54 -7.78
C ASN A 224 13.80 -12.99 -7.80
N PHE A 225 13.58 -11.77 -8.30
CA PHE A 225 12.27 -11.13 -8.29
C PHE A 225 11.92 -10.53 -9.64
N TYR A 226 10.61 -10.44 -9.90
CA TYR A 226 10.09 -9.72 -11.05
C TYR A 226 8.81 -8.97 -10.69
N LEU A 227 8.59 -7.83 -11.34
CA LEU A 227 7.34 -7.08 -11.23
C LEU A 227 6.21 -7.89 -11.88
N ALA A 228 5.30 -8.41 -11.06
CA ALA A 228 4.20 -9.25 -11.53
C ALA A 228 3.00 -8.41 -11.98
N GLY A 229 2.74 -7.26 -11.38
CA GLY A 229 1.63 -6.39 -11.75
C GLY A 229 1.20 -5.47 -10.62
N ARG A 230 -0.08 -5.13 -10.61
CA ARG A 230 -0.70 -4.35 -9.54
C ARG A 230 -1.81 -5.11 -8.84
N VAL A 231 -2.00 -4.73 -7.59
CA VAL A 231 -3.10 -5.16 -6.75
C VAL A 231 -4.43 -4.55 -7.28
N PRO A 232 -5.51 -5.32 -7.49
CA PRO A 232 -6.78 -4.80 -7.98
C PRO A 232 -7.36 -3.73 -7.06
N VAL A 233 -7.82 -2.62 -7.64
CA VAL A 233 -8.50 -1.51 -6.95
C VAL A 233 -9.90 -1.37 -7.54
N PRO A 234 -10.97 -1.27 -6.72
CA PRO A 234 -12.32 -1.05 -7.21
C PRO A 234 -12.38 0.13 -8.20
N SER A 235 -12.91 -0.10 -9.41
CA SER A 235 -12.93 0.94 -10.46
C SER A 235 -13.73 2.17 -10.04
N LEU A 236 -14.72 2.02 -9.14
CA LEU A 236 -15.45 3.16 -8.58
C LEU A 236 -14.52 4.14 -7.87
N LEU A 237 -13.53 3.67 -7.10
CA LEU A 237 -12.56 4.53 -6.41
C LEU A 237 -11.64 5.26 -7.38
N LEU A 238 -11.18 4.57 -8.43
CA LEU A 238 -10.30 5.11 -9.46
C LEU A 238 -10.98 6.24 -10.25
N HIS A 239 -12.22 6.00 -10.66
CA HIS A 239 -12.96 6.96 -11.46
C HIS A 239 -13.49 8.11 -10.59
N THR A 240 -13.78 7.88 -9.31
CA THR A 240 -14.14 8.94 -8.36
C THR A 240 -13.00 9.94 -8.19
N ASP A 241 -11.76 9.46 -8.07
CA ASP A 241 -10.58 10.32 -8.05
C ASP A 241 -10.51 11.21 -9.30
N LYS A 242 -10.68 10.59 -10.48
CA LYS A 242 -10.70 11.32 -11.75
C LYS A 242 -11.80 12.36 -11.81
N VAL A 243 -12.99 12.08 -11.27
CA VAL A 243 -14.07 13.07 -11.14
C VAL A 243 -13.62 14.27 -10.32
N ILE A 244 -13.07 14.02 -9.11
CA ILE A 244 -12.62 15.06 -8.18
C ILE A 244 -11.59 15.96 -8.87
N HIS A 245 -10.51 15.39 -9.43
CA HIS A 245 -9.45 16.18 -10.07
C HIS A 245 -9.92 16.90 -11.32
N THR A 246 -10.75 16.25 -12.15
CA THR A 246 -11.29 16.90 -13.36
C THR A 246 -12.15 18.10 -12.97
N TYR A 247 -12.93 17.98 -11.90
CA TYR A 247 -13.76 19.07 -11.40
C TYR A 247 -12.96 20.19 -10.72
N GLU A 248 -11.92 19.84 -9.96
CA GLU A 248 -11.03 20.81 -9.31
C GLU A 248 -10.20 21.60 -10.33
N ASN A 249 -9.65 20.93 -11.35
CA ASN A 249 -8.93 21.60 -12.44
C ASN A 249 -9.85 22.53 -13.26
N ALA A 250 -11.15 22.22 -13.28
CA ALA A 250 -12.19 23.04 -13.87
C ALA A 250 -12.61 24.25 -13.00
N ARG A 251 -12.02 24.48 -11.81
CA ARG A 251 -12.36 25.62 -10.92
C ARG A 251 -12.02 27.01 -11.47
N LYS A 252 -11.25 27.09 -12.57
CA LYS A 252 -11.06 28.35 -13.31
C LYS A 252 -12.37 28.92 -13.91
N TRP A 253 -13.47 28.18 -13.82
CA TRP A 253 -14.78 28.52 -14.36
C TRP A 253 -15.80 28.64 -13.22
N ARG A 254 -16.84 29.47 -13.41
CA ARG A 254 -17.89 29.67 -12.39
C ARG A 254 -18.60 28.35 -12.07
N GLN A 255 -18.57 27.94 -10.80
CA GLN A 255 -19.21 26.75 -10.25
C GLN A 255 -20.34 27.15 -9.30
N SER A 256 -21.39 26.33 -9.17
CA SER A 256 -22.43 26.58 -8.15
C SER A 256 -21.92 26.16 -6.77
N ALA A 257 -22.41 26.82 -5.71
CA ALA A 257 -22.15 26.43 -4.32
C ALA A 257 -22.46 24.94 -4.10
N ASP A 258 -23.62 24.49 -4.59
CA ASP A 258 -24.03 23.09 -4.49
C ASP A 258 -23.03 22.12 -5.13
N SER A 259 -22.45 22.47 -6.27
CA SER A 259 -21.48 21.60 -6.95
C SER A 259 -20.14 21.57 -6.21
N ILE A 260 -19.75 22.67 -5.58
CA ILE A 260 -18.52 22.74 -4.76
C ILE A 260 -18.68 21.87 -3.50
N GLU A 261 -19.83 21.96 -2.83
CA GLU A 261 -20.12 21.17 -1.64
C GLU A 261 -20.29 19.69 -1.97
N LEU A 262 -20.99 19.35 -3.06
CA LEU A 262 -21.14 17.96 -3.49
C LEU A 262 -19.80 17.34 -3.91
N ASN A 263 -18.91 18.10 -4.55
CA ASN A 263 -17.54 17.63 -4.80
C ASN A 263 -16.75 17.41 -3.50
N SER A 264 -16.94 18.28 -2.50
CA SER A 264 -16.32 18.12 -1.19
C SER A 264 -16.83 16.87 -0.47
N LEU A 265 -18.11 16.53 -0.64
CA LEU A 265 -18.70 15.30 -0.14
C LEU A 265 -18.14 14.06 -0.84
N ILE A 266 -18.02 14.10 -2.17
CA ILE A 266 -17.41 13.03 -2.96
C ILE A 266 -15.98 12.79 -2.46
N TYR A 267 -15.19 13.86 -2.32
CA TYR A 267 -13.83 13.80 -1.79
C TYR A 267 -13.76 13.18 -0.39
N SER A 268 -14.57 13.68 0.56
CA SER A 268 -14.57 13.17 1.93
C SER A 268 -14.99 11.69 2.00
N SER A 269 -16.00 11.30 1.24
CA SER A 269 -16.47 9.90 1.17
C SER A 269 -15.41 9.00 0.55
N TRP A 270 -14.74 9.48 -0.50
CA TRP A 270 -13.65 8.77 -1.16
C TRP A 270 -12.42 8.61 -0.25
N CYS A 271 -12.02 9.64 0.50
CA CYS A 271 -10.93 9.54 1.48
C CYS A 271 -11.21 8.48 2.55
N LYS A 272 -12.40 8.49 3.18
CA LYS A 272 -12.78 7.51 4.20
C LYS A 272 -12.78 6.08 3.67
N GLN A 273 -13.20 5.92 2.43
CA GLN A 273 -13.29 4.61 1.78
C GLN A 273 -11.96 4.13 1.26
N ALA A 274 -11.04 5.04 0.94
CA ALA A 274 -9.69 4.68 0.57
C ALA A 274 -8.92 3.98 1.70
N GLU A 275 -9.41 4.01 2.94
CA GLU A 275 -8.78 3.32 4.07
C GLU A 275 -9.17 1.84 4.17
N ARG A 276 -10.10 1.30 3.35
CA ARG A 276 -10.59 -0.10 3.48
C ARG A 276 -10.94 -0.78 2.15
N ARG A 277 -10.25 -1.86 1.76
CA ARG A 277 -10.34 -2.43 0.40
C ARG A 277 -11.63 -3.17 0.03
N LYS A 278 -12.28 -3.88 0.96
CA LYS A 278 -13.58 -4.53 0.71
C LYS A 278 -14.79 -3.70 1.10
N GLN A 279 -14.65 -2.76 2.03
CA GLN A 279 -15.74 -1.89 2.47
C GLN A 279 -15.82 -0.57 1.68
N GLY A 280 -14.76 -0.23 0.96
CA GLY A 280 -14.42 1.12 0.50
C GLY A 280 -15.00 1.56 -0.83
N PHE A 281 -16.24 1.21 -1.14
CA PHE A 281 -16.97 1.93 -2.21
C PHE A 281 -18.48 2.01 -1.96
N GLY A 282 -18.95 1.49 -0.82
CA GLY A 282 -20.36 1.46 -0.45
C GLY A 282 -20.98 2.84 -0.22
N GLU A 283 -20.26 3.77 0.40
CA GLU A 283 -20.78 5.14 0.55
C GLU A 283 -20.72 5.89 -0.78
N LEU A 284 -19.77 5.56 -1.68
CA LEU A 284 -19.75 6.12 -3.04
C LEU A 284 -20.95 5.63 -3.85
N LEU A 285 -21.30 4.34 -3.78
CA LEU A 285 -22.52 3.82 -4.42
C LEU A 285 -23.77 4.56 -3.93
N TYR A 286 -23.90 4.71 -2.61
CA TYR A 286 -25.01 5.44 -2.00
C TYR A 286 -25.04 6.90 -2.44
N LEU A 287 -23.89 7.58 -2.47
CA LEU A 287 -23.76 8.97 -2.90
C LEU A 287 -24.17 9.13 -4.37
N TYR A 288 -23.64 8.31 -5.26
CA TYR A 288 -23.93 8.40 -6.70
C TYR A 288 -25.39 8.10 -7.01
N GLU A 289 -26.02 7.16 -6.31
CA GLU A 289 -27.44 6.93 -6.46
C GLU A 289 -28.28 8.10 -5.91
N THR A 290 -28.00 8.52 -4.68
CA THR A 290 -28.81 9.52 -3.97
C THR A 290 -28.75 10.89 -4.65
N TYR A 291 -27.55 11.34 -5.03
CA TYR A 291 -27.33 12.71 -5.52
C TYR A 291 -27.30 12.80 -7.04
N PHE A 292 -26.84 11.77 -7.75
CA PHE A 292 -26.72 11.80 -9.22
C PHE A 292 -27.78 10.96 -9.94
N GLY A 293 -28.54 10.12 -9.22
CA GLY A 293 -29.56 9.26 -9.80
C GLY A 293 -28.99 8.08 -10.60
N LEU A 294 -27.76 7.66 -10.30
CA LEU A 294 -27.17 6.47 -10.90
C LEU A 294 -27.70 5.22 -10.18
N ASN A 295 -28.62 4.50 -10.84
CA ASN A 295 -29.27 3.34 -10.24
C ASN A 295 -28.27 2.20 -10.03
N VAL A 296 -28.05 1.80 -8.79
CA VAL A 296 -27.11 0.71 -8.46
C VAL A 296 -27.72 -0.64 -8.84
N LYS A 297 -26.96 -1.49 -9.55
CA LYS A 297 -27.42 -2.83 -9.94
C LYS A 297 -27.68 -3.71 -8.71
N PRO A 298 -28.65 -4.65 -8.77
CA PRO A 298 -29.03 -5.50 -7.64
C PRO A 298 -27.86 -6.20 -6.93
N GLU A 299 -26.89 -6.71 -7.69
CA GLU A 299 -25.72 -7.45 -7.18
C GLU A 299 -24.76 -6.60 -6.33
N PHE A 300 -24.82 -5.26 -6.44
CA PHE A 300 -24.01 -4.33 -5.64
C PHE A 300 -24.77 -3.69 -4.48
N ARG A 301 -26.09 -3.92 -4.35
CA ARG A 301 -26.93 -3.33 -3.30
C ARG A 301 -26.46 -3.66 -1.89
N ALA A 302 -26.07 -4.91 -1.64
CA ALA A 302 -25.57 -5.35 -0.33
C ALA A 302 -24.26 -4.64 0.08
N LYS A 303 -23.56 -4.02 -0.86
CA LYS A 303 -22.32 -3.26 -0.60
C LYS A 303 -22.60 -1.79 -0.30
N MET A 304 -23.79 -1.28 -0.61
CA MET A 304 -24.16 0.11 -0.35
C MET A 304 -24.14 0.41 1.15
N LYS A 305 -23.63 1.58 1.50
CA LYS A 305 -23.61 2.07 2.88
C LYS A 305 -24.12 3.51 2.90
N PRO A 306 -25.14 3.83 3.73
CA PRO A 306 -25.55 5.21 3.92
C PRO A 306 -24.39 6.08 4.42
N LEU A 307 -24.45 7.38 4.12
CA LEU A 307 -23.48 8.35 4.67
C LEU A 307 -23.51 8.35 6.20
N SER A 308 -22.34 8.37 6.84
CA SER A 308 -22.22 8.52 8.29
C SER A 308 -22.90 9.79 8.83
N LYS A 309 -23.49 9.71 10.03
CA LYS A 309 -24.15 10.86 10.70
C LYS A 309 -23.22 12.06 10.87
N GLU A 310 -21.95 11.81 11.15
CA GLU A 310 -20.90 12.84 11.26
C GLU A 310 -20.78 13.64 9.96
N LEU A 311 -20.69 12.94 8.82
CA LEU A 311 -20.58 13.56 7.50
C LEU A 311 -21.82 14.39 7.18
N LEU A 312 -23.02 13.84 7.42
CA LEU A 312 -24.29 14.56 7.26
C LEU A 312 -24.37 15.81 8.15
N ASN A 313 -23.75 15.77 9.34
CA ASN A 313 -23.75 16.89 10.27
C ASN A 313 -22.82 18.03 9.86
N SER A 314 -21.70 17.72 9.19
CA SER A 314 -20.67 18.67 8.80
C SER A 314 -21.02 19.53 7.57
N TYR A 315 -22.07 19.20 6.81
CA TYR A 315 -22.43 19.92 5.58
C TYR A 315 -23.92 20.35 5.59
N PRO A 316 -24.24 21.62 5.89
CA PRO A 316 -25.61 22.10 6.07
C PRO A 316 -26.53 21.92 4.86
N SER A 317 -26.01 22.06 3.64
CA SER A 317 -26.75 21.87 2.40
C SER A 317 -27.10 20.40 2.14
N ILE A 318 -26.31 19.46 2.65
CA ILE A 318 -26.56 18.02 2.57
C ILE A 318 -27.72 17.60 3.50
N LYS A 319 -27.91 18.32 4.62
CA LYS A 319 -29.07 18.14 5.51
C LYS A 319 -30.39 18.49 4.81
N ALA A 320 -30.35 19.41 3.85
CA ALA A 320 -31.46 19.62 2.94
C ALA A 320 -31.37 18.56 1.84
N LEU A 321 -32.11 17.45 2.00
CA LEU A 321 -32.11 16.21 1.18
C LEU A 321 -32.39 16.36 -0.35
N GLN A 322 -32.13 17.51 -0.97
CA GLN A 322 -32.52 17.85 -2.34
C GLN A 322 -31.37 18.39 -3.23
N MET A 323 -30.11 18.25 -2.82
CA MET A 323 -28.99 18.64 -3.70
C MET A 323 -28.88 17.72 -4.92
N LYS A 324 -29.68 17.98 -5.95
CA LYS A 324 -29.48 17.39 -7.27
C LYS A 324 -28.59 18.35 -8.05
N PRO A 325 -27.35 17.97 -8.40
CA PRO A 325 -26.53 18.79 -9.27
C PRO A 325 -27.33 19.04 -10.55
N LYS A 326 -27.32 20.29 -11.04
CA LYS A 326 -28.00 20.64 -12.28
C LYS A 326 -27.51 19.68 -13.37
N ARG A 327 -28.42 19.09 -14.15
CA ARG A 327 -28.06 18.16 -15.22
C ARG A 327 -27.16 18.80 -16.29
N SER A 328 -27.28 20.10 -16.50
CA SER A 328 -26.38 20.90 -17.35
C SER A 328 -25.06 21.30 -16.66
N GLY A 329 -24.94 21.00 -15.37
CA GLY A 329 -23.81 21.36 -14.52
C GLY A 329 -22.58 20.51 -14.82
N ARG A 330 -21.41 21.12 -14.68
CA ARG A 330 -20.14 20.47 -15.02
C ARG A 330 -19.85 19.22 -14.18
N LEU A 331 -20.13 19.26 -12.87
CA LEU A 331 -19.94 18.10 -12.00
C LEU A 331 -20.80 16.91 -12.46
N TYR A 332 -22.07 17.16 -12.79
CA TYR A 332 -22.97 16.14 -13.32
C TYR A 332 -22.42 15.50 -14.59
N ASN A 333 -21.99 16.32 -15.57
CA ASN A 333 -21.44 15.83 -16.83
C ASN A 333 -20.16 15.00 -16.64
N ILE A 334 -19.28 15.40 -15.72
CA ILE A 334 -18.06 14.65 -15.40
C ILE A 334 -18.43 13.30 -14.76
N VAL A 335 -19.33 13.29 -13.78
CA VAL A 335 -19.79 12.04 -13.13
C VAL A 335 -20.46 11.11 -14.13
N PHE A 336 -21.37 11.60 -14.98
CA PHE A 336 -22.03 10.75 -15.97
C PHE A 336 -21.07 10.21 -17.03
N LYS A 337 -20.01 10.95 -17.36
CA LYS A 337 -18.99 10.46 -18.27
C LYS A 337 -18.08 9.40 -17.64
N GLU A 338 -17.70 9.59 -16.38
CA GLU A 338 -16.65 8.78 -15.75
C GLU A 338 -17.18 7.64 -14.87
N ILE A 339 -18.36 7.79 -14.27
CA ILE A 339 -18.91 6.88 -13.26
C ILE A 339 -20.07 6.06 -13.81
N ALA A 340 -21.00 6.67 -14.55
CA ALA A 340 -22.17 5.95 -15.07
C ALA A 340 -21.81 4.73 -15.95
N PRO A 341 -20.74 4.73 -16.77
CA PRO A 341 -20.37 3.57 -17.57
C PRO A 341 -19.78 2.40 -16.78
N LEU A 342 -19.52 2.57 -15.47
CA LEU A 342 -18.95 1.50 -14.65
C LEU A 342 -19.98 0.41 -14.38
N ASP A 343 -19.51 -0.83 -14.21
CA ASP A 343 -20.34 -2.02 -14.02
C ASP A 343 -21.29 -1.97 -12.82
N TYR A 344 -21.14 -0.99 -11.93
CA TYR A 344 -21.97 -0.82 -10.74
C TYR A 344 -23.38 -0.28 -11.01
N PHE A 345 -23.61 0.36 -12.16
CA PHE A 345 -24.83 1.12 -12.44
C PHE A 345 -25.57 0.62 -13.69
N LEU A 346 -26.89 0.81 -13.73
CA LEU A 346 -27.79 0.44 -14.84
C LEU A 346 -27.70 1.38 -16.04
#